data_AF-A0A537DGY9-F1
#
_entry.id   AF-A0A537DGY9-F1
#
_cell.length_a   1.000
_cell.length_b   1.000
_cell.length_c   1.000
_cell.angle_alpha   90.00
_cell.angle_beta   90.00
_cell.angle_gamma   90.00
#
_symmetry.space_group_name_H-M   'P 1'
#
loop_
_entity.id
_entity.type
_entity.pdbx_description
1 polymer ?
#
loop_
_entity_poly.entity_id
_entity_poly.type
_entity_poly.pdbx_seq_one_letter_code
_entity_poly.pdbx_strand_id
1 'polypeptide(L)'
;MDTVAILGAGAWGTALAVHLAQTASAPSIRLWARDPDQARVLTMTRENARYLPGVALDSAVTVSADLQEILAGASLLLVATPIGALIDVVTAAR
;
A
#
# COMPACT_ATOMS: atom_id res chain seq x y z
N MET A 1 -17.53 -5.96 3.25
CA MET A 1 -16.28 -6.38 2.62
C MET A 1 -15.18 -5.62 3.31
N ASP A 2 -14.20 -6.35 3.86
CA ASP A 2 -13.12 -5.76 4.63
C ASP A 2 -12.17 -4.95 3.73
N THR A 3 -11.57 -3.89 4.28
CA THR A 3 -10.55 -3.07 3.61
C THR A 3 -9.24 -3.26 4.35
N VAL A 4 -8.18 -3.56 3.61
CA VAL A 4 -6.82 -3.71 4.13
C VAL A 4 -5.99 -2.50 3.71
N ALA A 5 -5.59 -1.70 4.69
CA ALA A 5 -4.67 -0.60 4.51
C ALA A 5 -3.23 -1.09 4.74
N ILE A 6 -2.35 -0.87 3.78
CA ILE A 6 -0.93 -1.22 3.84
C ILE A 6 -0.12 0.07 3.86
N LEU A 7 0.53 0.33 4.99
CA LEU A 7 1.37 1.51 5.17
C LEU A 7 2.80 1.19 4.75
N GLY A 8 3.22 1.72 3.59
CA GLY A 8 4.59 1.61 3.10
C GLY A 8 4.70 0.93 1.73
N ALA A 9 4.80 1.73 0.67
CA ALA A 9 5.06 1.28 -0.70
C ALA A 9 6.53 0.91 -0.99
N GLY A 10 7.20 0.26 -0.04
CA GLY A 10 8.49 -0.40 -0.26
C GLY A 10 8.33 -1.76 -0.91
N ALA A 11 9.42 -2.53 -0.98
CA ALA A 11 9.41 -3.87 -1.58
C ALA A 11 8.37 -4.79 -0.91
N TRP A 12 8.39 -4.84 0.43
CA TRP A 12 7.53 -5.73 1.21
C TRP A 12 6.05 -5.34 1.16
N GLY A 13 5.72 -4.05 1.36
CA GLY A 13 4.32 -3.61 1.29
C GLY A 13 3.71 -3.77 -0.11
N THR A 14 4.52 -3.58 -1.16
CA THR A 14 4.08 -3.85 -2.54
C THR A 14 3.84 -5.34 -2.77
N ALA A 15 4.75 -6.20 -2.32
CA ALA A 15 4.60 -7.65 -2.45
C ALA A 15 3.35 -8.17 -1.70
N LEU A 16 3.09 -7.66 -0.50
CA LEU A 16 1.86 -7.97 0.24
C LEU A 16 0.61 -7.51 -0.51
N ALA A 17 0.62 -6.30 -1.07
CA ALA A 17 -0.51 -5.80 -1.85
C ALA A 17 -0.82 -6.69 -3.06
N VAL A 18 0.21 -7.10 -3.81
CA VAL A 18 0.09 -8.01 -4.96
C VAL A 18 -0.45 -9.37 -4.54
N HIS A 19 0.11 -9.96 -3.48
CA HIS A 19 -0.30 -11.28 -3.01
C HIS A 19 -1.75 -11.29 -2.53
N LEU A 20 -2.14 -10.29 -1.72
CA LEU A 20 -3.50 -10.19 -1.19
C LEU A 20 -4.53 -9.94 -2.29
N ALA A 21 -4.19 -9.13 -3.30
CA ALA A 21 -5.07 -8.85 -4.43
C ALA A 21 -5.38 -10.10 -5.29
N GLN A 22 -4.46 -11.06 -5.33
CA GLN A 22 -4.62 -12.32 -6.10
C GLN A 22 -5.44 -13.39 -5.36
N THR A 23 -5.78 -13.17 -4.09
CA THR A 23 -6.48 -14.17 -3.28
C THR A 23 -7.99 -14.17 -3.62
N ALA A 24 -8.63 -15.33 -3.75
CA ALA A 24 -10.01 -15.50 -4.27
C ALA A 24 -11.13 -14.77 -3.49
N SER A 25 -10.82 -14.16 -2.36
CA SER A 25 -11.74 -13.34 -1.55
C SER A 25 -11.15 -11.96 -1.26
N ALA A 26 -10.36 -11.42 -2.21
CA ALA A 26 -9.53 -10.24 -2.00
C ALA A 26 -10.37 -9.07 -1.41
N PRO A 27 -10.07 -8.64 -0.17
CA PRO A 27 -10.63 -7.42 0.39
C PRO A 27 -10.16 -6.21 -0.44
N SER A 28 -10.80 -5.05 -0.26
CA SER A 28 -10.32 -3.82 -0.90
C SER A 28 -8.92 -3.50 -0.38
N ILE A 29 -7.90 -3.56 -1.25
CA ILE A 29 -6.49 -3.33 -0.88
C ILE A 29 -6.11 -1.89 -1.18
N ARG A 30 -5.57 -1.20 -0.16
CA ARG A 30 -5.09 0.17 -0.27
C ARG A 30 -3.64 0.26 0.17
N LEU A 31 -2.76 0.73 -0.71
CA LEU A 31 -1.33 0.86 -0.48
C LEU A 31 -0.95 2.33 -0.34
N TRP A 32 -0.44 2.71 0.83
CA TRP A 32 0.06 4.05 1.08
C TRP A 32 1.52 4.19 0.63
N ALA A 33 1.76 5.13 -0.27
CA ALA A 33 3.09 5.60 -0.64
C ALA A 33 3.31 6.98 -0.03
N ARG A 34 4.30 7.11 0.88
CA ARG A 34 4.57 8.37 1.58
C ARG A 34 4.86 9.54 0.64
N ASP A 35 5.54 9.26 -0.47
CA ASP A 35 5.91 10.25 -1.48
C ASP A 35 4.80 10.34 -2.56
N PRO A 36 4.18 11.53 -2.77
CA PRO A 36 3.17 11.73 -3.80
C PRO A 36 3.63 11.41 -5.23
N ASP A 37 4.91 11.65 -5.56
CA ASP A 37 5.43 11.31 -6.88
C ASP A 37 5.54 9.79 -7.04
N GLN A 38 5.94 9.09 -5.98
CA GLN A 38 5.93 7.63 -5.96
C GLN A 38 4.51 7.09 -6.13
N ALA A 39 3.53 7.63 -5.38
CA ALA A 39 2.13 7.23 -5.50
C ALA A 39 1.62 7.39 -6.94
N ARG A 40 1.87 8.56 -7.55
CA ARG A 40 1.50 8.85 -8.93
C ARG A 40 2.13 7.87 -9.92
N VAL A 41 3.44 7.62 -9.81
CA VAL A 41 4.15 6.67 -10.67
C VAL A 41 3.53 5.28 -10.53
N LEU A 42 3.35 4.77 -9.31
CA LEU A 42 2.75 3.46 -9.05
C LEU A 42 1.33 3.33 -9.63
N THR A 43 0.51 4.37 -9.47
CA THR A 43 -0.84 4.40 -10.03
C THR A 43 -0.83 4.35 -11.54
N MET A 44 0.08 5.08 -12.20
CA MET A 44 0.19 5.13 -13.66
C MET A 44 0.82 3.89 -14.28
N THR A 45 1.95 3.42 -13.73
CA THR A 45 2.74 2.33 -14.30
C THR A 45 2.22 0.97 -13.87
N ARG A 46 1.48 0.90 -12.74
CA ARG A 46 1.09 -0.36 -12.09
C ARG A 46 2.28 -1.27 -11.84
N GLU A 47 3.44 -0.70 -11.53
CA GLU A 47 4.66 -1.44 -11.20
C GLU A 47 5.53 -0.60 -10.26
N ASN A 48 6.02 -1.22 -9.19
CA ASN A 48 7.02 -0.60 -8.32
C ASN A 48 8.44 -0.91 -8.82
N ALA A 49 8.81 -0.38 -9.98
CA ALA A 49 10.09 -0.66 -10.63
C ALA A 49 11.31 -0.39 -9.71
N ARG A 50 11.18 0.53 -8.76
CA ARG A 50 12.24 0.86 -7.79
C ARG A 50 12.45 -0.23 -6.74
N TYR A 51 11.38 -0.83 -6.23
CA TYR A 51 11.44 -1.71 -5.06
C TYR A 51 11.03 -3.16 -5.33
N LEU A 52 10.32 -3.44 -6.42
CA LEU A 52 9.88 -4.77 -6.83
C LEU A 52 9.74 -4.83 -8.38
N PRO A 53 10.87 -4.78 -9.12
CA PRO A 53 10.86 -4.74 -10.58
C PRO A 53 10.31 -6.04 -11.20
N GLY A 54 9.58 -5.91 -12.31
CA GLY A 54 9.01 -7.03 -13.06
C GLY A 54 7.73 -7.61 -12.48
N VAL A 55 7.18 -7.03 -11.40
CA VAL A 55 5.95 -7.50 -10.77
C VAL A 55 4.84 -6.46 -10.97
N ALA A 56 3.80 -6.87 -11.69
CA ALA A 56 2.62 -6.04 -11.92
C ALA A 56 1.80 -5.86 -10.63
N LEU A 57 1.40 -4.62 -10.37
CA LEU A 57 0.48 -4.24 -9.31
C LEU A 57 -0.96 -4.33 -9.82
N ASP A 58 -1.68 -5.33 -9.34
CA ASP A 58 -3.07 -5.62 -9.71
C ASP A 58 -3.95 -4.36 -9.68
N SER A 59 -4.77 -4.13 -10.71
CA SER A 59 -5.61 -2.93 -10.83
C SER A 59 -6.59 -2.73 -9.67
N ALA A 60 -6.90 -3.77 -8.90
CA ALA A 60 -7.71 -3.70 -7.69
C ALA A 60 -7.00 -2.98 -6.51
N VAL A 61 -5.66 -2.85 -6.54
CA VAL A 61 -4.92 -2.13 -5.51
C VAL A 61 -5.02 -0.62 -5.71
N THR A 62 -5.66 0.07 -4.78
CA THR A 62 -5.66 1.53 -4.73
C THR A 62 -4.33 2.02 -4.16
N VAL A 63 -3.69 3.00 -4.81
CA VAL A 63 -2.44 3.61 -4.32
C VAL A 63 -2.67 5.09 -4.11
N SER A 64 -2.31 5.61 -2.94
CA SER A 64 -2.41 7.03 -2.62
C SER A 64 -1.31 7.47 -1.66
N ALA A 65 -0.99 8.76 -1.68
CA ALA A 65 -0.16 9.42 -0.67
C ALA A 65 -0.98 10.05 0.45
N ASP A 66 -2.30 10.16 0.27
CA ASP A 66 -3.22 10.60 1.31
C ASP A 66 -3.42 9.47 2.32
N LEU A 67 -2.85 9.63 3.51
CA LEU A 67 -2.95 8.64 4.57
C LEU A 67 -4.39 8.46 5.06
N GLN A 68 -5.19 9.54 5.09
CA GLN A 68 -6.57 9.47 5.57
C GLN A 68 -7.45 8.70 4.57
N GLU A 69 -7.24 8.90 3.28
CA GLU A 69 -7.90 8.11 2.23
C GLU A 69 -7.60 6.61 2.37
N ILE A 70 -6.33 6.26 2.63
CA ILE A 70 -5.91 4.87 2.79
C ILE A 70 -6.54 4.24 4.04
N LEU A 71 -6.63 4.97 5.15
CA LEU A 71 -7.16 4.48 6.42
C LEU A 71 -8.70 4.45 6.48
N ALA A 72 -9.39 5.25 5.68
CA ALA A 72 -10.84 5.42 5.76
C ALA A 72 -11.62 4.09 5.64
N GLY A 73 -12.20 3.64 6.75
CA GLY A 73 -12.98 2.39 6.81
C GLY A 73 -12.17 1.10 6.71
N ALA A 74 -10.83 1.16 6.85
CA ALA A 74 -9.99 -0.02 6.89
C ALA A 74 -10.26 -0.84 8.17
N SER A 75 -10.54 -2.13 8.01
CA SER A 75 -10.73 -3.07 9.13
C SER A 75 -9.43 -3.78 9.52
N LEU A 76 -8.41 -3.74 8.66
CA LEU A 76 -7.07 -4.24 8.94
C LEU A 76 -6.00 -3.24 8.48
N LEU A 77 -5.05 -2.95 9.37
CA LEU A 77 -3.88 -2.13 9.09
C LEU A 77 -2.60 -2.98 9.11
N LEU A 78 -1.87 -2.98 8.00
CA LEU A 78 -0.57 -3.62 7.87
C LEU A 78 0.51 -2.53 7.78
N VAL A 79 1.44 -2.49 8.73
CA VAL A 79 2.54 -1.53 8.70
C VAL A 79 3.79 -2.20 8.12
N ALA A 80 4.12 -1.84 6.88
CA ALA A 80 5.21 -2.42 6.09
C ALA A 80 6.33 -1.39 5.84
N THR A 81 6.72 -0.67 6.89
CA THR A 81 7.76 0.37 6.85
C THR A 81 9.04 -0.08 7.54
N PRO A 82 10.21 0.52 7.24
CA PRO A 82 11.41 0.35 8.04
C PRO A 82 11.16 0.70 9.51
N ILE A 83 11.87 0.04 10.43
CA ILE A 83 11.70 0.25 11.89
C ILE A 83 11.91 1.71 12.30
N GLY A 84 12.85 2.41 11.65
CA GLY A 84 13.13 3.82 11.93
C GLY A 84 12.00 4.78 11.56
N ALA A 85 11.04 4.35 10.73
CA ALA A 85 9.86 5.14 10.37
C ALA A 85 8.59 4.68 11.09
N LEU A 86 8.64 3.56 11.82
CA LEU A 86 7.44 2.91 12.38
C LEU A 86 6.67 3.83 13.32
N ILE A 87 7.36 4.49 14.26
CA ILE A 87 6.74 5.33 15.29
C ILE A 87 5.99 6.51 14.66
N ASP A 88 6.64 7.20 13.72
CA ASP A 88 6.04 8.35 13.01
C ASP A 88 4.78 7.92 12.24
N VAL A 89 4.85 6.78 11.56
CA VAL A 89 3.75 6.25 10.73
C VAL A 89 2.57 5.85 11.58
N VAL A 90 2.80 5.09 12.66
CA VAL A 90 1.72 4.66 13.56
C VAL A 90 1.12 5.83 14.31
N THR A 91 1.92 6.86 14.63
CA THR A 91 1.41 8.09 15.26
C THR A 91 0.53 8.89 14.30
N ALA A 92 0.92 9.00 13.04
CA ALA A 92 0.14 9.69 12.00
C ALA A 92 -1.14 8.94 11.59
N ALA A 93 -1.21 7.64 11.87
CA ALA A 93 -2.36 6.78 11.56
C ALA A 93 -3.43 6.73 12.67
N ARG A 94 -3.26 7.50 13.76
CA ARG A 94 -4.26 7.70 14.80
C ARG A 94 -5.27 8.75 14.39
#